data_AF-A0A972CKJ4-F1
#
_entry.id   AF-A0A972CKJ4-F1
#
_cell.length_a   1.000
_cell.length_b   1.000
_cell.length_c   1.000
_cell.angle_alpha   90.00
_cell.angle_beta   90.00
_cell.angle_gamma   90.00
#
_symmetry.space_group_name_H-M   'P 1'
#
loop_
_entity.id
_entity.type
_entity.pdbx_description
1 polymer ?
#
loop_
_entity_poly.entity_id
_entity_poly.type
_entity_poly.pdbx_seq_one_letter_code
_entity_poly.pdbx_strand_id
1 'polypeptide(L)'
;SFRDVLVKVRDMIHQSQELINHPLGASIRMIYSPYRSIIMGDITEEGREFYTQTIESAIENYDKHMRKRNVDFENSEDYARIDRELLLSAIEEDKLHRK
;
A
#
# COMPACT_ATOMS: atom_id res chain seq x y z
N SER A 1 -9.19 0.52 -10.31
CA SER A 1 -8.91 1.73 -9.49
C SER A 1 -7.93 1.37 -8.37
N PHE A 2 -7.26 2.34 -7.73
CA PHE A 2 -6.36 2.02 -6.61
C PHE A 2 -7.13 1.37 -5.43
N ARG A 3 -8.40 1.76 -5.22
CA ARG A 3 -9.30 1.08 -4.29
C ARG A 3 -9.41 -0.42 -4.53
N ASP A 4 -9.53 -0.85 -5.78
CA ASP A 4 -9.66 -2.27 -6.13
C ASP A 4 -8.38 -3.05 -5.79
N VAL A 5 -7.22 -2.39 -5.87
CA VAL A 5 -5.94 -2.95 -5.43
C VAL A 5 -5.94 -3.15 -3.91
N LEU A 6 -6.41 -2.15 -3.13
CA LEU A 6 -6.52 -2.27 -1.68
C LEU A 6 -7.46 -3.41 -1.27
N VAL A 7 -8.60 -3.57 -1.96
CA VAL A 7 -9.52 -4.69 -1.74
C VAL A 7 -8.85 -6.02 -2.03
N LYS A 8 -8.11 -6.13 -3.14
CA LYS A 8 -7.36 -7.35 -3.47
C LYS A 8 -6.30 -7.67 -2.42
N VAL A 9 -5.57 -6.67 -1.93
CA VAL A 9 -4.56 -6.83 -0.86
C VAL A 9 -5.21 -7.32 0.42
N ARG A 10 -6.37 -6.76 0.80
CA ARG A 10 -7.14 -7.24 1.96
C ARG A 10 -7.52 -8.71 1.80
N ASP A 11 -8.01 -9.10 0.62
CA ASP A 11 -8.40 -10.50 0.36
C ASP A 11 -7.18 -11.44 0.47
N MET A 12 -6.00 -11.00 0.03
CA MET A 12 -4.73 -11.74 0.20
C MET A 12 -4.31 -11.83 1.68
N ILE A 13 -4.45 -10.75 2.46
CA ILE A 13 -4.18 -10.76 3.92
C ILE A 13 -5.13 -11.72 4.66
N HIS A 14 -6.40 -11.79 4.26
CA HIS A 14 -7.33 -12.76 4.83
C HIS A 14 -6.99 -14.22 4.49
N GLN A 15 -6.26 -14.45 3.40
CA GLN A 15 -5.63 -15.72 3.04
C GLN A 15 -4.26 -15.93 3.73
N SER A 16 -3.99 -15.15 4.77
CA SER A 16 -2.78 -15.21 5.59
C SER A 16 -1.51 -14.81 4.84
N GLN A 17 -1.59 -13.96 3.80
CA GLN A 17 -0.37 -13.39 3.23
C GLN A 17 0.15 -12.22 4.05
N GLU A 18 1.48 -12.14 4.16
CA GLU A 18 2.18 -11.06 4.84
C GLU A 18 2.09 -9.74 4.06
N LEU A 19 1.86 -8.62 4.76
CA LEU A 19 1.94 -7.27 4.19
C LEU A 19 3.32 -6.66 4.50
N ILE A 20 4.18 -6.54 3.48
CA ILE A 20 5.58 -6.15 3.67
C ILE A 20 5.74 -4.63 3.79
N ASN A 21 5.01 -3.85 2.99
CA ASN A 21 5.05 -2.39 3.07
C ASN A 21 3.66 -1.81 3.34
N HIS A 22 3.64 -0.64 3.97
CA HIS A 22 2.38 0.02 4.30
C HIS A 22 1.57 0.33 3.01
N PRO A 23 0.26 0.04 2.94
CA PRO A 23 -0.53 0.13 1.70
C PRO A 23 -0.78 1.58 1.25
N LEU A 24 -0.89 2.53 2.19
CA LEU A 24 -0.97 3.97 1.87
C LEU A 24 0.40 4.65 1.95
N GLY A 25 0.60 5.68 1.12
CA GLY A 25 1.77 6.55 1.23
C GLY A 25 1.73 7.39 2.51
N ALA A 26 2.91 7.73 3.03
CA ALA A 26 3.08 8.47 4.30
C ALA A 26 2.58 9.94 4.25
N SER A 27 2.11 10.42 3.10
CA SER A 27 1.62 11.78 2.91
C SER A 27 0.24 11.75 2.28
N ILE A 28 -0.65 12.65 2.72
CA ILE A 28 -1.96 12.84 2.10
C ILE A 28 -1.86 13.11 0.60
N ARG A 29 -0.75 13.72 0.14
CA ARG A 29 -0.51 13.98 -1.28
C ARG A 29 -0.31 12.69 -2.08
N MET A 30 0.34 11.70 -1.49
CA MET A 30 0.55 10.39 -2.10
C MET A 30 -0.76 9.59 -2.26
N ILE A 31 -1.80 9.91 -1.50
CA ILE A 31 -3.10 9.23 -1.65
C ILE A 31 -3.70 9.55 -3.03
N TYR A 32 -3.47 10.76 -3.56
CA TYR A 32 -3.93 11.19 -4.90
C TYR A 32 -3.10 10.63 -6.05
N SER A 33 -2.01 9.93 -5.74
CA SER A 33 -1.16 9.31 -6.75
C SER A 33 -1.95 8.28 -7.58
N PRO A 34 -1.79 8.26 -8.92
CA PRO A 34 -2.26 7.16 -9.74
C PRO A 34 -1.42 5.89 -9.58
N TYR A 35 -0.24 6.00 -8.97
CA TYR A 35 0.72 4.91 -8.76
C TYR A 35 0.88 4.58 -7.29
N ARG A 36 0.74 3.29 -6.97
CA ARG A 36 1.11 2.77 -5.66
C ARG A 36 1.54 1.31 -5.78
N SER A 37 2.73 1.02 -5.29
CA SER A 37 3.25 -0.35 -5.21
C SER A 37 3.06 -0.93 -3.81
N ILE A 38 2.48 -2.13 -3.75
CA ILE A 38 2.27 -2.90 -2.51
C ILE A 38 2.93 -4.25 -2.68
N ILE A 39 3.78 -4.63 -1.72
CA ILE A 39 4.51 -5.89 -1.69
C ILE A 39 3.78 -6.83 -0.73
N MET A 40 3.43 -8.01 -1.24
CA MET A 40 2.88 -9.12 -0.46
C MET A 40 3.96 -10.18 -0.29
N GLY A 41 4.11 -10.69 0.94
CA GLY A 41 5.00 -11.79 1.25
C GLY A 41 4.34 -13.15 1.14
N ASP A 42 5.04 -14.14 1.69
CA ASP A 42 4.55 -15.52 1.78
C ASP A 42 3.39 -15.64 2.77
N ILE A 43 2.80 -16.84 2.80
CA ILE A 43 1.74 -17.16 3.76
C ILE A 43 2.34 -17.28 5.17
N THR A 44 1.81 -16.51 6.10
CA THR A 44 2.13 -16.51 7.53
C THR A 44 0.90 -16.13 8.37
N GLU A 45 0.73 -16.79 9.51
CA GLU A 45 -0.27 -16.38 10.51
C GLU A 45 0.27 -15.28 11.44
N GLU A 46 1.58 -15.07 11.46
CA GLU A 46 2.23 -14.05 12.28
C GLU A 46 1.82 -12.66 11.79
N GLY A 47 1.49 -11.76 12.72
CA GLY A 47 1.12 -10.38 12.37
C GLY A 47 -0.21 -10.21 11.63
N ARG A 48 -0.98 -11.29 11.39
CA ARG A 48 -2.24 -11.26 10.62
C ARG A 48 -3.23 -10.21 11.12
N GLU A 49 -3.42 -10.10 12.43
CA GLU A 49 -4.31 -9.09 13.02
C GLU A 49 -3.82 -7.67 12.71
N PHE A 50 -2.51 -7.43 12.86
CA PHE A 50 -1.88 -6.14 12.55
C PHE A 50 -2.01 -5.78 11.07
N TYR A 51 -1.76 -6.73 10.16
CA TYR A 51 -1.92 -6.51 8.72
C TYR A 51 -3.38 -6.22 8.36
N THR A 52 -4.32 -6.96 8.96
CA THR A 52 -5.76 -6.76 8.76
C THR A 52 -6.17 -5.36 9.22
N GLN A 53 -5.82 -4.95 10.44
CA GLN A 53 -6.11 -3.61 10.94
C GLN A 53 -5.51 -2.52 10.04
N THR A 54 -4.29 -2.76 9.55
CA THR A 54 -3.58 -1.83 8.66
C THR A 54 -4.30 -1.65 7.33
N ILE A 55 -4.71 -2.74 6.66
CA ILE A 55 -5.37 -2.66 5.35
C ILE A 55 -6.80 -2.10 5.45
N GLU A 56 -7.55 -2.45 6.51
CA GLU A 56 -8.89 -1.89 6.74
C GLU A 56 -8.81 -0.38 6.98
N SER A 57 -7.90 0.05 7.86
CA SER A 57 -7.67 1.49 8.10
C SER A 57 -7.23 2.22 6.83
N ALA A 58 -6.46 1.57 5.97
CA ALA A 58 -6.03 2.14 4.69
C ALA A 58 -7.20 2.34 3.71
N ILE A 59 -8.09 1.36 3.60
CA ILE A 59 -9.29 1.46 2.75
C ILE A 59 -10.19 2.60 3.25
N GLU A 60 -10.46 2.65 4.56
CA GLU A 60 -11.29 3.71 5.15
C GLU A 60 -10.72 5.11 4.90
N ASN A 61 -9.41 5.28 5.10
CA ASN A 61 -8.75 6.56 4.86
C ASN A 61 -8.75 6.93 3.38
N TYR A 62 -8.47 5.99 2.48
CA TYR A 62 -8.54 6.21 1.05
C TYR A 62 -9.94 6.69 0.63
N ASP A 63 -10.98 5.98 1.05
CA ASP A 63 -12.38 6.31 0.74
C ASP A 63 -12.76 7.70 1.29
N LYS A 64 -12.33 8.02 2.52
CA LYS A 64 -12.57 9.34 3.13
C LYS A 64 -11.93 10.48 2.33
N HIS A 65 -10.70 10.28 1.86
CA HIS A 65 -9.94 11.32 1.15
C HIS A 65 -10.37 11.47 -0.33
N MET A 66 -10.70 10.37 -1.00
CA MET A 66 -11.15 10.38 -2.40
C MET A 66 -12.60 10.80 -2.60
N ARG A 67 -13.43 10.80 -1.55
CA ARG A 67 -14.80 11.36 -1.65
C ARG A 67 -14.84 12.83 -2.10
N LYS A 68 -13.78 13.59 -1.83
CA LYS A 68 -13.72 15.04 -2.08
C LYS A 68 -12.74 15.44 -3.19
N ARG A 69 -11.91 14.51 -3.67
CA ARG A 69 -10.82 14.79 -4.60
C ARG A 69 -10.63 13.62 -5.55
N ASN A 70 -10.12 13.92 -6.74
CA ASN A 70 -9.81 12.93 -7.75
C ASN A 70 -8.32 12.56 -7.73
N VAL A 71 -8.01 11.46 -8.42
CA VAL A 71 -6.64 11.07 -8.73
C VAL A 71 -5.95 12.19 -9.53
N ASP A 72 -4.72 12.50 -9.14
CA ASP A 72 -3.90 13.55 -9.73
C ASP A 72 -3.02 12.96 -10.86
N PHE A 73 -3.57 12.99 -12.07
CA PHE A 73 -2.86 12.52 -13.27
C PHE A 73 -1.86 13.55 -13.82
N GLU A 74 -2.01 14.83 -13.49
CA GLU A 74 -1.13 15.90 -13.97
C GLU A 74 0.30 15.70 -13.47
N ASN A 75 0.46 15.27 -12.21
CA ASN A 75 1.76 15.03 -11.58
C ASN A 75 2.17 13.55 -11.59
N SER A 76 1.61 12.76 -12.50
CA SER A 76 1.76 11.29 -12.52
C SER A 76 3.23 10.84 -12.60
N GLU A 77 4.08 11.50 -13.38
CA GLU A 77 5.49 11.14 -13.53
C GLU A 77 6.28 11.30 -12.22
N ASP A 78 6.03 12.38 -11.47
CA ASP A 78 6.67 12.61 -10.18
C ASP A 78 6.23 11.58 -9.14
N TYR A 79 4.93 11.26 -9.11
CA TYR A 79 4.43 10.19 -8.27
C TYR A 79 5.07 8.84 -8.60
N ALA A 80 5.24 8.51 -9.88
CA ALA A 80 5.88 7.26 -10.30
C ALA A 80 7.34 7.18 -9.83
N ARG A 81 8.09 8.29 -9.94
CA ARG A 81 9.46 8.38 -9.42
C ARG A 81 9.49 8.15 -7.91
N ILE A 82 8.62 8.81 -7.15
CA ILE A 82 8.56 8.66 -5.69
C ILE A 82 8.16 7.24 -5.29
N ASP A 83 7.13 6.67 -5.91
CA ASP A 83 6.67 5.30 -5.61
C ASP A 83 7.76 4.27 -5.92
N ARG A 84 8.51 4.46 -7.01
CA ARG A 84 9.68 3.62 -7.33
C ARG A 84 10.74 3.66 -6.23
N GLU A 85 11.14 4.84 -5.76
CA GLU A 85 12.15 4.95 -4.69
C GLU A 85 11.67 4.28 -3.40
N LEU A 86 10.40 4.53 -3.01
CA LEU A 86 9.81 3.89 -1.83
C LEU A 86 9.75 2.37 -1.96
N LEU A 87 9.42 1.86 -3.15
CA LEU A 87 9.39 0.43 -3.43
C LEU A 87 10.78 -0.20 -3.28
N LEU A 88 11.80 0.43 -3.85
CA LEU A 88 13.18 -0.07 -3.76
C LEU A 88 13.67 -0.09 -2.32
N SER A 89 13.39 0.96 -1.54
CA SER A 89 13.74 1.01 -0.12
C SER A 89 13.06 -0.10 0.68
N ALA A 90 11.77 -0.35 0.44
CA ALA A 90 11.04 -1.41 1.13
C ALA A 90 11.60 -2.81 0.82
N ILE A 91 11.99 -3.07 -0.44
CA ILE A 91 12.62 -4.33 -0.84
C ILE A 91 13.99 -4.51 -0.16
N GLU A 92 14.76 -3.44 -0.03
CA GLU A 92 16.07 -3.48 0.63
C GLU A 92 15.94 -3.74 2.13
N GLU A 93 14.99 -3.09 2.79
CA GLU A 93 14.68 -3.28 4.21
C GLU A 93 14.20 -4.70 4.51
N ASP A 94 13.27 -5.25 3.72
CA ASP A 94 12.79 -6.62 3.88
C ASP A 94 13.94 -7.64 3.74
N LYS A 95 14.84 -7.44 2.77
CA LYS A 95 16.04 -8.28 2.59
C LYS A 95 17.01 -8.22 3.78
N LEU A 96 17.08 -7.09 4.49
CA LEU A 96 17.92 -6.94 5.67
C LEU A 96 17.32 -7.67 6.88
N HIS A 97 16.00 -7.64 7.05
CA HIS A 97 15.32 -8.27 8.17
C HIS A 97 15.17 -9.80 8.05
N ARG A 98 15.19 -10.36 6.83
CA ARG A 98 15.10 -11.82 6.59
C ARG A 98 16.44 -12.56 6.60
N LYS A 99 17.55 -11.90 6.89
CA LYS A 99 18.88 -12.54 7.05
C LYS A 99 19.11 -13.02 8.48
#